data_AF-A0A1L7RIS9-F1
#
_entry.id   AF-A0A1L7RIS9-F1
#
_cell.length_a   1.000
_cell.length_b   1.000
_cell.length_c   1.000
_cell.angle_alpha   90.00
_cell.angle_beta   90.00
_cell.angle_gamma   90.00
#
_symmetry.space_group_name_H-M   'P 1'
#
loop_
_entity.id
_entity.type
_entity.pdbx_description
1 polymer ?
#
loop_
_entity_poly.entity_id
_entity_poly.type
_entity_poly.pdbx_seq_one_letter_code
_entity_poly.pdbx_strand_id
1 'polypeptide(L)'
;DLAGAVVTADALHTQHETATWIRDRGADYVLTVKNNQPSLQARLKALPWADIPAVTGVDTSHGRRVRRTIKAVATPAWVDFPGAAQLLQIRRTRTSGGSKRKSRRTTEVVYLICSVPMTDAQPEQVAAWIQGHWPIENRLHWVRDARL
;
A
#
# COMPACT_ATOMS: atom_id res chain seq x y z
N ASP A 1 3.37 -17.74 -15.69
CA ASP A 1 1.95 -17.38 -15.74
C ASP A 1 1.66 -16.43 -14.58
N LEU A 2 0.87 -15.38 -14.79
CA LEU A 2 0.51 -14.38 -13.76
C LEU A 2 -1.00 -14.36 -13.47
N ALA A 3 -1.81 -15.14 -14.19
CA ALA A 3 -3.26 -15.12 -14.02
C ALA A 3 -3.65 -15.41 -12.56
N GLY A 4 -4.48 -14.55 -11.97
CA GLY A 4 -4.93 -14.66 -10.58
C GLY A 4 -3.90 -14.25 -9.51
N ALA A 5 -2.69 -13.82 -9.90
CA ALA A 5 -1.68 -13.35 -8.96
C ALA A 5 -1.87 -11.86 -8.62
N VAL A 6 -1.37 -11.45 -7.45
CA VAL A 6 -1.29 -10.03 -7.06
C VAL A 6 0.17 -9.58 -7.08
N VAL A 7 0.48 -8.68 -8.01
CA VAL A 7 1.80 -8.07 -8.15
C VAL A 7 1.94 -6.89 -7.20
N THR A 8 2.86 -6.99 -6.25
CA THR A 8 3.16 -5.93 -5.30
C THR A 8 4.49 -5.29 -5.66
N ALA A 9 4.51 -3.99 -5.95
CA ALA A 9 5.74 -3.31 -6.35
C ALA A 9 5.87 -1.93 -5.73
N ASP A 10 7.12 -1.54 -5.50
CA ASP A 10 7.44 -0.18 -5.13
C ASP A 10 7.50 0.72 -6.37
N ALA A 11 7.49 2.03 -6.13
CA ALA A 11 7.02 3.00 -7.12
C ALA A 11 7.86 3.14 -8.39
N LEU A 12 9.01 2.47 -8.53
CA LEU A 12 9.78 2.54 -9.77
C LEU A 12 8.95 2.11 -11.00
N HIS A 13 7.83 1.40 -10.78
CA HIS A 13 6.89 0.90 -11.79
C HIS A 13 5.44 1.42 -11.64
N THR A 14 5.18 2.54 -10.97
CA THR A 14 3.82 3.15 -10.96
C THR A 14 3.53 3.83 -12.30
N GLN A 15 3.77 3.14 -13.41
CA GLN A 15 3.48 3.59 -14.76
C GLN A 15 2.18 2.95 -15.23
N HIS A 16 1.41 3.69 -16.01
CA HIS A 16 0.19 3.15 -16.61
C HIS A 16 0.51 1.90 -17.44
N GLU A 17 1.64 1.90 -18.16
CA GLU A 17 2.08 0.74 -18.93
C GLU A 17 2.29 -0.51 -18.07
N THR A 18 2.89 -0.39 -16.88
CA THR A 18 3.04 -1.54 -15.98
C THR A 18 1.69 -2.03 -15.47
N ALA A 19 0.79 -1.12 -15.08
CA ALA A 19 -0.55 -1.49 -14.63
C ALA A 19 -1.32 -2.22 -15.74
N THR A 20 -1.34 -1.67 -16.96
CA THR A 20 -1.95 -2.29 -18.13
C THR A 20 -1.33 -3.67 -18.41
N TRP A 21 0.00 -3.77 -18.43
CA TRP A 21 0.70 -5.02 -18.70
C TRP A 21 0.36 -6.14 -17.70
N ILE A 22 0.18 -5.79 -16.42
CA ILE A 22 -0.26 -6.72 -15.35
C ILE A 22 -1.72 -7.14 -15.61
N ARG A 23 -2.61 -6.17 -15.88
CA ARG A 23 -4.04 -6.43 -16.11
C ARG A 23 -4.28 -7.28 -17.36
N ASP A 24 -3.55 -7.03 -18.45
CA ASP A 24 -3.64 -7.79 -19.71
C ASP A 24 -3.26 -9.27 -19.53
N ARG A 25 -2.56 -9.62 -18.45
CA ARG A 25 -2.19 -10.99 -18.09
C ARG A 25 -3.14 -11.64 -17.07
N GLY A 26 -4.28 -11.01 -16.80
CA GLY A 26 -5.26 -11.50 -15.84
C GLY A 26 -4.77 -11.43 -14.38
N ALA A 27 -3.81 -10.55 -14.10
CA ALA A 27 -3.25 -10.35 -12.77
C ALA A 27 -3.75 -9.05 -12.14
N ASP A 28 -3.60 -8.95 -10.83
CA ASP A 28 -3.88 -7.77 -10.04
C ASP A 28 -2.61 -7.09 -9.56
N TYR A 29 -2.72 -5.86 -9.09
CA TYR A 29 -1.59 -5.15 -8.51
C TYR A 29 -1.95 -4.45 -7.19
N VAL A 30 -0.91 -4.23 -6.39
CA VAL A 30 -0.85 -3.18 -5.37
C VAL A 30 0.44 -2.41 -5.55
N LEU A 31 0.32 -1.14 -5.93
CA LEU A 31 1.46 -0.28 -6.20
C LEU A 31 1.56 0.83 -5.17
N THR A 32 2.77 1.07 -4.69
CA THR A 32 3.04 2.22 -3.82
C THR A 32 3.14 3.49 -4.64
N VAL A 33 2.43 4.55 -4.24
CA VAL A 33 2.54 5.88 -4.86
C VAL A 33 3.58 6.72 -4.10
N LYS A 34 4.75 6.91 -4.72
CA LYS A 34 5.86 7.75 -4.20
C LYS A 34 5.96 9.06 -5.01
N ASN A 35 7.09 9.75 -4.89
CA ASN A 35 7.34 11.08 -5.47
C ASN A 35 7.51 11.09 -6.99
N ASN A 36 7.64 9.93 -7.63
CA ASN A 36 7.71 9.81 -9.09
C ASN A 36 6.35 9.99 -9.79
N GLN A 37 5.25 10.03 -9.02
CA GLN A 37 3.91 10.37 -9.50
C GLN A 37 3.35 11.56 -8.70
N PRO A 38 3.95 12.76 -8.81
CA PRO A 38 3.68 13.87 -7.89
C PRO A 38 2.23 14.36 -7.95
N SER A 39 1.64 14.43 -9.14
CA SER A 39 0.24 14.86 -9.33
C SER A 39 -0.74 13.87 -8.69
N LEU A 40 -0.56 12.57 -8.93
CA LEU A 40 -1.38 11.53 -8.28
C LEU A 40 -1.20 11.58 -6.76
N GLN A 41 0.04 11.66 -6.28
CA GLN A 41 0.32 11.73 -4.85
C GLN A 41 -0.33 12.96 -4.20
N ALA A 42 -0.31 14.12 -4.85
CA ALA A 42 -0.94 15.33 -4.35
C ALA A 42 -2.47 15.17 -4.24
N ARG A 43 -3.11 14.59 -5.26
CA ARG A 43 -4.56 14.32 -5.23
C ARG A 43 -4.93 13.28 -4.17
N LEU A 44 -4.11 12.25 -4.00
CA LEU A 44 -4.31 11.27 -2.92
C LEU A 44 -4.17 11.93 -1.55
N LYS A 45 -3.21 12.82 -1.33
CA LYS A 45 -3.07 13.59 -0.08
C LYS A 45 -4.28 14.48 0.22
N ALA A 46 -4.97 14.97 -0.83
CA ALA A 46 -6.12 15.85 -0.72
C ALA A 46 -7.45 15.13 -0.45
N LEU A 47 -7.49 13.80 -0.50
CA LEU A 47 -8.69 13.04 -0.11
C LEU A 47 -9.03 13.29 1.38
N PRO A 48 -10.33 13.24 1.76
CA PRO A 48 -10.80 13.50 3.12
C PRO A 48 -10.50 12.30 4.04
N TRP A 49 -9.21 11.95 4.18
CA TRP A 49 -8.78 10.81 4.99
C TRP A 49 -9.25 10.89 6.43
N ALA A 50 -9.45 12.09 6.99
CA ALA A 50 -9.97 12.24 8.34
C ALA A 50 -11.32 11.54 8.55
N ASP A 51 -12.19 11.58 7.53
CA ASP A 51 -13.57 11.09 7.58
C ASP A 51 -13.71 9.62 7.17
N ILE A 52 -12.63 9.03 6.64
CA ILE A 52 -12.62 7.64 6.19
C ILE A 52 -12.39 6.71 7.40
N PRO A 53 -13.25 5.67 7.59
CA PRO A 53 -13.08 4.66 8.63
C PRO A 53 -11.68 4.05 8.62
N ALA A 54 -11.15 3.80 9.82
CA ALA A 54 -9.78 3.38 10.00
C ALA A 54 -9.69 2.04 10.71
N VAL A 55 -8.84 1.15 10.19
CA VAL A 55 -8.47 -0.07 10.90
C VAL A 55 -7.04 0.06 11.41
N THR A 56 -6.84 -0.27 12.69
CA THR A 56 -5.56 -0.06 13.36
C THR A 56 -5.02 -1.36 13.94
N GLY A 57 -3.79 -1.71 13.55
CA GLY A 57 -3.01 -2.80 14.12
C GLY A 57 -1.81 -2.30 14.91
N VAL A 58 -1.40 -3.07 15.92
CA VAL A 58 -0.19 -2.81 16.70
C VAL A 58 0.66 -4.06 16.76
N ASP A 59 1.94 -3.91 16.45
CA ASP A 59 2.97 -4.95 16.55
C ASP A 59 4.03 -4.47 17.55
N THR A 60 4.41 -5.32 18.51
CA THR A 60 5.42 -5.03 19.55
C THR A 60 6.66 -5.92 19.46
N SER A 61 6.85 -6.61 18.33
CA SER A 61 7.98 -7.52 18.11
C SER A 61 9.34 -6.81 18.11
N HIS A 62 10.39 -7.57 18.44
CA HIS A 62 11.80 -7.13 18.41
C HIS A 62 12.10 -5.80 19.15
N GLY A 63 11.39 -5.53 20.26
CA GLY A 63 11.60 -4.34 21.08
C GLY A 63 11.17 -3.02 20.41
N ARG A 64 10.33 -3.10 19.38
CA ARG A 64 9.79 -1.94 18.66
C ARG A 64 8.27 -2.00 18.74
N ARG A 65 7.63 -0.86 18.99
CA ARG A 65 6.17 -0.72 18.85
C ARG A 65 5.86 -0.09 17.50
N VAL A 66 5.21 -0.82 16.61
CA VAL A 66 4.75 -0.35 15.31
C VAL A 66 3.23 -0.31 15.31
N ARG A 67 2.66 0.89 15.24
CA ARG A 67 1.23 1.10 15.00
C ARG A 67 1.02 1.35 13.51
N ARG A 68 0.07 0.66 12.90
CA ARG A 68 -0.39 0.91 11.53
C ARG A 68 -1.85 1.28 11.56
N THR A 69 -2.20 2.37 10.91
CA THR A 69 -3.58 2.78 10.67
C THR A 69 -3.81 2.78 9.17
N ILE A 70 -4.77 1.97 8.74
CA ILE A 70 -5.11 1.74 7.34
C ILE A 70 -6.47 2.39 7.10
N LYS A 71 -6.55 3.15 6.02
CA LYS A 71 -7.78 3.76 5.51
C LYS A 71 -7.85 3.45 4.03
N ALA A 72 -9.04 3.22 3.52
CA ALA A 72 -9.22 2.95 2.10
C ALA A 72 -10.54 3.52 1.59
N VAL A 73 -10.55 3.82 0.29
CA VAL A 73 -11.76 4.18 -0.46
C VAL A 73 -11.78 3.46 -1.79
N ALA A 74 -12.99 3.20 -2.30
CA ALA A 74 -13.15 2.85 -3.70
C ALA A 74 -12.53 3.96 -4.57
N THR A 75 -11.93 3.56 -5.68
CA THR A 75 -11.28 4.50 -6.60
C THR A 75 -12.28 5.54 -7.10
N PRO A 76 -12.07 6.84 -6.82
CA PRO A 76 -12.91 7.89 -7.39
C PRO A 76 -12.79 7.95 -8.91
N ALA A 77 -13.86 8.33 -9.60
CA ALA A 77 -13.91 8.42 -11.07
C ALA A 77 -12.83 9.32 -11.70
N TRP A 78 -12.24 10.22 -10.91
CA TRP A 78 -11.22 11.14 -11.37
C TRP A 78 -9.82 10.51 -11.47
N VAL A 79 -9.63 9.33 -10.87
CA VAL A 79 -8.40 8.54 -10.95
C VAL A 79 -8.40 7.82 -12.29
N ASP A 80 -7.62 8.35 -13.21
CA ASP A 80 -7.32 7.67 -14.46
C ASP A 80 -6.09 6.80 -14.23
N PHE A 81 -6.27 5.57 -13.77
CA PHE A 81 -5.18 4.60 -13.62
C PHE A 81 -5.71 3.19 -13.95
N PRO A 82 -5.04 2.42 -14.84
CA PRO A 82 -5.61 1.21 -15.43
C PRO A 82 -6.06 0.18 -14.40
N GLY A 83 -7.37 -0.08 -14.34
CA GLY A 83 -7.96 -1.10 -13.47
C GLY A 83 -7.99 -0.75 -11.98
N ALA A 84 -7.68 0.49 -11.59
CA ALA A 84 -7.68 0.87 -10.17
C ALA A 84 -9.07 0.76 -9.55
N ALA A 85 -9.20 -0.04 -8.51
CA ALA A 85 -10.46 -0.31 -7.82
C ALA A 85 -10.51 0.24 -6.38
N GLN A 86 -9.36 0.35 -5.70
CA GLN A 86 -9.27 0.99 -4.40
C GLN A 86 -7.96 1.76 -4.18
N LEU A 87 -8.06 2.80 -3.35
CA LEU A 87 -6.95 3.63 -2.89
C LEU A 87 -6.79 3.48 -1.38
N LEU A 88 -5.55 3.35 -0.92
CA LEU A 88 -5.26 3.21 0.51
C LEU A 88 -4.32 4.29 1.02
N GLN A 89 -4.54 4.72 2.26
CA GLN A 89 -3.57 5.43 3.07
C GLN A 89 -3.16 4.52 4.24
N ILE A 90 -1.86 4.26 4.33
CA ILE A 90 -1.26 3.55 5.46
C ILE A 90 -0.39 4.53 6.23
N ARG A 91 -0.81 4.84 7.46
CA ARG A 91 0.01 5.58 8.42
C ARG A 91 0.73 4.60 9.34
N ARG A 92 2.05 4.61 9.31
CA ARG A 92 2.92 3.79 10.17
C ARG A 92 3.62 4.67 11.20
N THR A 93 3.37 4.42 12.48
CA THR A 93 4.11 5.03 13.59
C THR A 93 4.97 3.99 14.27
N ARG A 94 6.29 4.13 14.16
CA ARG A 94 7.28 3.29 14.83
C ARG A 94 7.80 4.03 16.06
N THR A 95 7.76 3.36 17.20
CA THR A 95 8.37 3.82 18.46
C THR A 95 9.43 2.81 18.86
N SER A 96 10.66 3.28 19.06
CA SER A 96 11.80 2.48 19.49
C SER A 96 12.48 3.14 20.69
N GLY A 97 12.92 2.34 21.65
CA GLY A 97 13.56 2.82 22.89
C GLY A 97 13.05 2.01 24.08
N GLY A 98 13.91 1.87 25.09
CA GLY A 98 13.59 1.21 26.37
C GLY A 98 14.01 2.09 27.53
N SER A 99 13.82 1.63 28.77
CA SER A 99 13.97 2.42 30.01
C SER A 99 15.29 3.20 30.18
N LYS A 100 16.34 2.89 29.38
CA LYS A 100 17.66 3.54 29.41
C LYS A 100 18.02 4.35 28.14
N ARG A 101 17.19 4.36 27.09
CA ARG A 101 17.44 5.12 25.84
C ARG A 101 16.26 6.04 25.53
N LYS A 102 16.56 7.27 25.06
CA LYS A 102 15.55 8.24 24.62
C LYS A 102 14.61 7.60 23.60
N SER A 103 13.31 7.66 23.87
CA SER A 103 12.28 7.17 22.95
C SER A 103 12.34 7.94 21.63
N ARG A 104 12.45 7.22 20.52
CA ARG A 104 12.39 7.77 19.16
C ARG A 104 11.08 7.32 18.51
N ARG A 105 10.29 8.29 18.06
CA ARG A 105 9.04 8.09 17.31
C ARG A 105 9.23 8.57 15.87
N THR A 106 8.97 7.71 14.89
CA THR A 106 8.92 8.07 13.46
C THR A 106 7.54 7.78 12.90
N THR A 107 7.00 8.69 12.10
CA THR A 107 5.72 8.49 11.41
C THR A 107 5.94 8.60 9.91
N GLU A 108 5.40 7.64 9.18
CA GLU A 108 5.42 7.58 7.73
C GLU A 108 3.98 7.41 7.24
N VAL A 109 3.64 8.09 6.14
CA VAL A 109 2.36 7.92 5.45
C VAL A 109 2.67 7.43 4.05
N VAL A 110 2.05 6.33 3.67
CA VAL A 110 2.21 5.70 2.36
C VAL A 110 0.84 5.60 1.70
N TYR A 111 0.80 5.91 0.41
CA TYR A 111 -0.39 5.77 -0.41
C TYR A 111 -0.24 4.58 -1.34
N LEU A 112 -1.32 3.82 -1.52
CA LEU A 112 -1.36 2.68 -2.43
C LEU A 112 -2.49 2.85 -3.44
N ILE A 113 -2.27 2.32 -4.64
CA ILE A 113 -3.30 2.08 -5.65
C ILE A 113 -3.39 0.58 -5.91
N CYS A 114 -4.61 0.05 -5.95
CA CYS A 114 -4.86 -1.38 -6.05
C CYS A 114 -5.97 -1.66 -7.06
N SER A 115 -5.79 -2.70 -7.89
CA SER A 115 -6.80 -3.13 -8.85
C SER A 115 -7.82 -4.13 -8.30
N VAL A 116 -7.54 -4.74 -7.15
CA VAL A 116 -8.49 -5.64 -6.49
C VAL A 116 -9.59 -4.80 -5.86
N PRO A 117 -10.88 -5.04 -6.14
CA PRO A 117 -11.97 -4.31 -5.49
C PRO A 117 -12.09 -4.67 -4.01
N MET A 118 -12.70 -3.78 -3.23
CA MET A 118 -12.90 -4.00 -1.79
C MET A 118 -13.80 -5.21 -1.47
N THR A 119 -14.63 -5.63 -2.43
CA THR A 119 -15.45 -6.85 -2.32
C THR A 119 -14.61 -8.11 -2.27
N ASP A 120 -13.44 -8.09 -2.91
CA ASP A 120 -12.60 -9.28 -3.12
C ASP A 120 -11.39 -9.27 -2.17
N ALA A 121 -10.91 -8.08 -1.79
CA ALA A 121 -9.88 -7.93 -0.77
C ALA A 121 -10.12 -6.70 0.11
N GLN A 122 -10.29 -6.95 1.41
CA GLN A 122 -10.44 -5.90 2.41
C GLN A 122 -9.12 -5.12 2.59
N PRO A 123 -9.18 -3.83 3.00
CA PRO A 123 -8.00 -2.96 3.09
C PRO A 123 -6.85 -3.52 3.93
N GLU A 124 -7.14 -4.28 4.98
CA GLU A 124 -6.18 -4.92 5.86
C GLU A 124 -5.39 -6.02 5.13
N GLN A 125 -6.07 -6.78 4.27
CA GLN A 125 -5.45 -7.81 3.44
C GLN A 125 -4.54 -7.19 2.39
N VAL A 126 -5.01 -6.14 1.70
CA VAL A 126 -4.21 -5.36 0.74
C VAL A 126 -2.97 -4.76 1.43
N ALA A 127 -3.14 -4.17 2.61
CA ALA A 127 -2.04 -3.64 3.39
C ALA A 127 -1.06 -4.74 3.86
N ALA A 128 -1.53 -5.94 4.16
CA ALA A 128 -0.69 -7.07 4.55
C ALA A 128 0.20 -7.58 3.39
N TRP A 129 -0.30 -7.54 2.16
CA TRP A 129 0.50 -7.92 0.98
C TRP A 129 1.74 -7.04 0.82
N ILE A 130 1.57 -5.72 0.99
CA ILE A 130 2.67 -4.76 0.91
C ILE A 130 3.63 -4.87 2.11
N GLN A 131 3.15 -5.21 3.31
CA GLN A 131 4.00 -5.30 4.50
C GLN A 131 5.11 -6.35 4.38
N GLY A 132 4.87 -7.47 3.67
CA GLY A 132 5.88 -8.48 3.39
C GLY A 132 7.08 -7.97 2.59
N HIS A 133 6.95 -6.83 1.90
CA HIS A 133 7.99 -6.27 1.01
C HIS A 133 8.94 -5.29 1.71
N TRP A 134 8.58 -4.77 2.88
CA TRP A 134 9.31 -3.64 3.50
C TRP A 134 10.68 -3.97 4.13
N PRO A 135 11.08 -5.23 4.42
CA PRO A 135 12.43 -5.48 4.93
C PRO A 135 13.55 -5.41 3.88
N ILE A 136 13.25 -5.51 2.58
CA ILE A 136 14.25 -5.72 1.52
C ILE A 136 14.23 -4.52 0.56
N GLU A 137 14.68 -3.39 1.06
CA GLU A 137 14.82 -2.15 0.31
C GLU A 137 16.09 -2.22 -0.58
N ASN A 138 16.13 -3.10 -1.60
CA ASN A 138 16.89 -2.82 -2.85
C ASN A 138 16.84 -3.83 -4.01
N ARG A 139 16.20 -5.01 -3.96
CA ARG A 139 16.25 -5.91 -5.14
C ARG A 139 14.97 -6.73 -5.32
N LEU A 140 14.49 -6.67 -6.57
CA LEU A 140 13.57 -7.58 -7.25
C LEU A 140 12.05 -7.37 -7.03
N HIS A 141 11.38 -7.25 -8.16
CA HIS A 141 9.94 -7.37 -8.34
C HIS A 141 9.48 -8.71 -7.79
N TRP A 142 8.67 -8.70 -6.75
CA TRP A 142 8.10 -9.92 -6.21
C TRP A 142 6.64 -10.04 -6.64
N VAL A 143 6.33 -11.15 -7.31
CA VAL A 143 4.96 -11.55 -7.64
C VAL A 143 4.46 -12.39 -6.48
N ARG A 144 3.36 -11.97 -5.82
CA ARG A 144 2.66 -12.81 -4.86
C ARG A 144 1.58 -13.62 -5.59
N ASP A 145 1.67 -14.94 -5.58
CA ASP A 145 0.52 -15.77 -5.93
C ASP A 145 -0.47 -15.69 -4.74
N ALA A 146 -1.60 -15.00 -4.95
CA ALA A 146 -2.67 -14.89 -3.98
C ALA A 146 -3.95 -15.32 -4.71
N ARG A 147 -4.16 -16.63 -4.77
CA ARG A 147 -5.42 -17.18 -5.28
C ARG A 147 -6.56 -16.74 -4.36
N LEU A 148 -7.52 -16.02 -4.93
CA LEU A 148 -8.83 -15.76 -4.33
C LEU A 148 -9.63 -17.06 -4.22
#